data_AF-A0A1X9YT75-F1
#
_entry.id   AF-A0A1X9YT75-F1
#
_cell.length_a   1.000
_cell.length_b   1.000
_cell.length_c   1.000
_cell.angle_alpha   90.00
_cell.angle_beta   90.00
_cell.angle_gamma   90.00
#
_symmetry.space_group_name_H-M   'P 1'
#
loop_
_entity.id
_entity.type
_entity.pdbx_description
1 polymer ?
#
loop_
_entity_poly.entity_id
_entity_poly.type
_entity_poly.pdbx_seq_one_letter_code
_entity_poly.pdbx_strand_id
1 'polypeptide(L)'
;MLLQTELAKFWEWAGMTPDTYTENRGLGEWEAEYTEWKTLYKAATEAVEQLNTEFNHDLAQLLVYALAIDNESEQVLKIIEEKLESKLRFVKKAVNSNQPQAKWQVAELLGKVDVENREQLLVNLINRTDDNYVKRRALLSLSKVNQTKAVEIAQKFLKDKDPFLKLVSKEITKRKV
;
A
#
# COMPACT_ATOMS: atom_id res chain seq x y z
N MET A 1 17.26 12.95 -8.15
CA MET A 1 16.86 11.62 -8.69
C MET A 1 15.62 11.81 -9.55
N LEU A 2 15.46 11.11 -10.68
CA LEU A 2 14.34 11.35 -11.62
C LEU A 2 12.96 11.29 -10.95
N LEU A 3 12.75 10.30 -10.06
CA LEU A 3 11.47 10.16 -9.33
C LEU A 3 11.18 11.33 -8.39
N GLN A 4 12.21 11.93 -7.79
CA GLN A 4 12.04 13.13 -6.96
C GLN A 4 11.51 14.31 -7.78
N THR A 5 12.01 14.48 -9.00
CA THR A 5 11.57 15.54 -9.92
C THR A 5 10.13 15.33 -10.36
N GLU A 6 9.75 14.10 -10.72
CA GLU A 6 8.36 13.82 -11.13
C GLU A 6 7.36 13.94 -9.97
N LEU A 7 7.76 13.56 -8.75
CA LEU A 7 6.96 13.80 -7.55
C LEU A 7 6.84 15.30 -7.25
N ALA A 8 7.90 16.09 -7.42
CA ALA A 8 7.85 17.53 -7.19
C ALA A 8 6.81 18.20 -8.10
N LYS A 9 6.71 17.79 -9.37
CA LYS A 9 5.65 18.25 -10.29
C LYS A 9 4.25 17.89 -9.80
N PHE A 10 4.06 16.65 -9.35
CA PHE A 10 2.77 16.23 -8.79
C PHE A 10 2.39 17.08 -7.57
N TRP A 11 3.32 17.29 -6.66
CA TRP A 11 3.10 18.07 -5.44
C TRP A 11 2.82 19.55 -5.73
N GLU A 12 3.53 20.13 -6.69
CA GLU A 12 3.26 21.50 -7.17
C GLU A 12 1.86 21.61 -7.79
N TRP A 13 1.49 20.68 -8.67
CA TRP A 13 0.17 20.64 -9.29
C TRP A 13 -0.96 20.46 -8.26
N ALA A 14 -0.76 19.57 -7.29
CA ALA A 14 -1.73 19.31 -6.22
C ALA A 14 -1.81 20.45 -5.20
N GLY A 15 -0.82 21.35 -5.15
CA GLY A 15 -0.69 22.34 -4.09
C GLY A 15 -0.49 21.70 -2.70
N MET A 16 0.21 20.57 -2.63
CA MET A 16 0.40 19.76 -1.41
C MET A 16 1.85 19.33 -1.23
N THR A 17 2.16 18.78 -0.06
CA THR A 17 3.38 18.02 0.21
C THR A 17 3.04 16.59 0.63
N PRO A 18 4.01 15.66 0.65
CA PRO A 18 3.78 14.33 1.23
C PRO A 18 3.21 14.35 2.65
N ASP A 19 3.57 15.35 3.46
CA ASP A 19 3.13 15.47 4.85
C ASP A 19 1.68 15.97 4.95
N THR A 20 1.28 16.92 4.10
CA THR A 20 -0.10 17.44 4.09
C THR A 20 -1.07 16.57 3.30
N TYR A 21 -0.55 15.69 2.44
CA TYR A 21 -1.36 14.89 1.52
C TYR A 21 -2.38 14.02 2.27
N THR A 22 -1.96 13.25 3.28
CA THR A 22 -2.87 12.36 4.02
C THR A 22 -4.08 13.09 4.61
N GLU A 23 -3.89 14.33 5.09
CA GLU A 23 -4.95 15.13 5.72
C GLU A 23 -5.82 15.86 4.67
N ASN A 24 -5.22 16.33 3.58
CA ASN A 24 -5.88 17.20 2.60
C ASN A 24 -6.36 16.49 1.33
N ARG A 25 -6.01 15.20 1.14
CA ARG A 25 -6.33 14.42 -0.07
C ARG A 25 -7.83 14.32 -0.37
N GLY A 26 -8.68 14.31 0.66
CA GLY A 26 -10.09 13.97 0.49
C GLY A 26 -10.27 12.57 -0.11
N LEU A 27 -11.21 12.43 -1.06
CA LEU A 27 -11.51 11.13 -1.69
C LEU A 27 -10.44 10.67 -2.69
N GLY A 28 -9.67 11.60 -3.27
CA GLY A 28 -8.57 11.33 -4.19
C GLY A 28 -8.94 11.05 -5.65
N GLU A 29 -10.22 11.14 -6.02
CA GLU A 29 -10.67 10.98 -7.43
C GLU A 29 -9.95 11.96 -8.38
N TRP A 30 -9.61 13.15 -7.88
CA TRP A 30 -8.90 14.20 -8.60
C TRP A 30 -7.48 13.79 -9.04
N GLU A 31 -6.85 12.80 -8.39
CA GLU A 31 -5.50 12.32 -8.77
C GLU A 31 -5.46 11.84 -10.23
N ALA A 32 -6.58 11.30 -10.72
CA ALA A 32 -6.72 10.84 -12.10
C ALA A 32 -6.59 11.99 -13.14
N GLU A 33 -6.76 13.25 -12.71
CA GLU A 33 -6.63 14.43 -13.58
C GLU A 33 -5.17 14.84 -13.81
N TYR A 34 -4.21 14.29 -13.06
CA TYR A 34 -2.78 14.57 -13.27
C TYR A 34 -2.32 14.04 -14.63
N THR A 35 -1.70 14.87 -15.46
CA THR A 35 -1.39 14.51 -16.86
C THR A 35 -0.04 13.82 -17.04
N GLU A 36 0.88 13.95 -16.06
CA GLU A 36 2.26 13.47 -16.18
C GLU A 36 2.45 12.05 -15.59
N TRP A 37 1.38 11.25 -15.48
CA TRP A 37 1.47 9.87 -14.99
C TRP A 37 2.48 9.02 -15.77
N LYS A 38 2.57 9.20 -17.09
CA LYS A 38 3.49 8.44 -17.94
C LYS A 38 4.96 8.65 -17.55
N THR A 39 5.36 9.88 -17.28
CA THR A 39 6.74 10.19 -16.87
C THR A 39 6.99 9.73 -15.43
N LEU A 40 5.99 9.84 -14.55
CA LEU A 40 6.06 9.33 -13.19
C LEU A 40 6.26 7.80 -13.16
N TYR A 41 5.52 7.03 -13.96
CA TYR A 41 5.68 5.57 -14.04
C TYR A 41 7.05 5.16 -14.60
N LYS A 42 7.56 5.90 -15.58
CA LYS A 42 8.93 5.69 -16.06
C LYS A 42 9.94 5.92 -14.93
N ALA A 43 9.80 7.03 -14.20
CA ALA A 43 10.69 7.34 -13.09
C ALA A 43 10.59 6.34 -11.93
N ALA A 44 9.39 5.81 -11.65
CA ALA A 44 9.18 4.75 -10.67
C ALA A 44 9.85 3.44 -11.09
N THR A 45 9.81 3.11 -12.39
CA THR A 45 10.50 1.94 -12.96
C THR A 45 12.02 2.06 -12.75
N GLU A 46 12.61 3.21 -13.12
CA GLU A 46 14.04 3.47 -12.93
C GLU A 46 14.44 3.47 -11.44
N ALA A 47 13.55 3.93 -10.56
CA ALA A 47 13.77 3.88 -9.11
C ALA A 47 13.83 2.43 -8.60
N VAL A 48 12.95 1.55 -9.09
CA VAL A 48 12.99 0.12 -8.74
C VAL A 48 14.27 -0.55 -9.25
N GLU A 49 14.70 -0.25 -10.47
CA GLU A 49 15.96 -0.76 -11.05
C GLU A 49 17.18 -0.33 -10.23
N GLN A 50 17.21 0.92 -9.75
CA GLN A 50 18.26 1.40 -8.84
C GLN A 50 18.21 0.68 -7.49
N LEU A 51 17.03 0.47 -6.91
CA LEU A 51 16.87 -0.24 -5.63
C LEU A 51 17.30 -1.72 -5.72
N ASN A 52 17.21 -2.35 -6.89
CA ASN A 52 17.74 -3.71 -7.12
C ASN A 52 19.28 -3.72 -7.11
N THR A 53 19.92 -2.64 -7.52
CA THR A 53 21.39 -2.52 -7.53
C THR A 53 21.93 -2.17 -6.14
N GLU A 54 21.37 -1.14 -5.52
CA GLU A 54 21.75 -0.69 -4.18
C GLU A 54 20.52 -0.13 -3.46
N PHE A 55 20.21 -0.69 -2.29
CA PHE A 55 19.04 -0.26 -1.54
C PHE A 55 19.27 1.12 -0.90
N ASN A 56 18.62 2.14 -1.44
CA ASN A 56 18.64 3.50 -0.91
C ASN A 56 17.33 3.83 -0.17
N HIS A 57 17.43 4.25 1.10
CA HIS A 57 16.26 4.52 1.94
C HIS A 57 15.44 5.75 1.51
N ASP A 58 16.07 6.77 0.94
CA ASP A 58 15.38 7.98 0.49
C ASP A 58 14.66 7.71 -0.83
N LEU A 59 15.29 7.00 -1.76
CA LEU A 59 14.65 6.56 -2.99
C LEU A 59 13.47 5.63 -2.71
N ALA A 60 13.61 4.70 -1.75
CA ALA A 60 12.50 3.87 -1.31
C ALA A 60 11.38 4.70 -0.67
N GLN A 61 11.69 5.82 -0.01
CA GLN A 61 10.66 6.73 0.52
C GLN A 61 9.91 7.47 -0.59
N LEU A 62 10.63 7.93 -1.62
CA LEU A 62 10.01 8.51 -2.82
C LEU A 62 9.09 7.49 -3.50
N LEU A 63 9.51 6.23 -3.60
CA LEU A 63 8.68 5.17 -4.18
C LEU A 63 7.42 4.88 -3.34
N VAL A 64 7.48 5.03 -2.01
CA VAL A 64 6.29 4.99 -1.14
C VAL A 64 5.33 6.13 -1.44
N TYR A 65 5.84 7.34 -1.69
CA TYR A 65 4.99 8.47 -2.08
C TYR A 65 4.36 8.26 -3.46
N ALA A 66 5.13 7.77 -4.44
CA ALA A 66 4.62 7.42 -5.76
C ALA A 66 3.51 6.36 -5.66
N LEU A 67 3.70 5.34 -4.81
CA LEU A 67 2.67 4.34 -4.53
C LEU A 67 1.42 4.98 -3.90
N ALA A 68 1.57 5.93 -2.98
CA ALA A 68 0.45 6.56 -2.29
C ALA A 68 -0.42 7.45 -3.19
N ILE A 69 0.18 8.13 -4.17
CA ILE A 69 -0.55 9.00 -5.11
C ILE A 69 -1.15 8.24 -6.29
N ASP A 70 -0.55 7.11 -6.68
CA ASP A 70 -1.12 6.19 -7.66
C ASP A 70 -2.12 5.24 -6.99
N ASN A 71 -3.16 5.80 -6.39
CA ASN A 71 -4.13 5.06 -5.58
C ASN A 71 -5.13 4.26 -6.43
N GLU A 72 -5.65 4.85 -7.50
CA GLU A 72 -6.71 4.23 -8.31
C GLU A 72 -6.18 3.24 -9.34
N SER A 73 -5.04 3.53 -9.97
CA SER A 73 -4.56 2.74 -11.12
C SER A 73 -3.61 1.59 -10.73
N GLU A 74 -3.00 1.68 -9.55
CA GLU A 74 -2.10 0.66 -8.97
C GLU A 74 -0.93 0.28 -9.91
N GLN A 75 -0.51 1.16 -10.82
CA GLN A 75 0.59 0.91 -11.77
C GLN A 75 1.95 0.88 -11.08
N VAL A 76 2.18 1.75 -10.10
CA VAL A 76 3.38 1.74 -9.26
C VAL A 76 3.45 0.44 -8.45
N LEU A 77 2.32 -0.03 -7.91
CA LEU A 77 2.24 -1.34 -7.26
C LEU A 77 2.61 -2.46 -8.21
N LYS A 78 2.08 -2.45 -9.45
CA LYS A 78 2.42 -3.43 -10.49
C LYS A 78 3.91 -3.41 -10.84
N ILE A 79 4.50 -2.23 -11.01
CA ILE A 79 5.95 -2.07 -11.24
C ILE A 79 6.75 -2.71 -10.09
N ILE A 80 6.37 -2.46 -8.84
CA ILE A 80 7.03 -3.06 -7.66
C ILE A 80 6.85 -4.58 -7.65
N GLU A 81 5.63 -5.07 -7.90
CA GLU A 81 5.30 -6.49 -7.94
C GLU A 81 6.18 -7.23 -8.96
N GLU A 82 6.27 -6.71 -10.18
CA GLU A 82 6.95 -7.34 -11.32
C GLU A 82 8.47 -7.17 -11.30
N LYS A 83 8.99 -6.02 -10.84
CA LYS A 83 10.40 -5.63 -11.08
C LYS A 83 11.27 -5.52 -9.83
N LEU A 84 10.70 -5.29 -8.64
CA LEU A 84 11.52 -5.18 -7.43
C LEU A 84 11.91 -6.58 -6.95
N GLU A 85 13.19 -6.93 -7.01
CA GLU A 85 13.68 -8.28 -6.72
C GLU A 85 13.56 -8.60 -5.22
N SER A 86 14.08 -7.72 -4.36
CA SER A 86 14.02 -7.88 -2.90
C SER A 86 13.02 -6.91 -2.27
N LYS A 87 11.79 -7.39 -2.08
CA LYS A 87 10.65 -6.55 -1.62
C LYS A 87 10.65 -6.27 -0.12
N LEU A 88 11.33 -7.07 0.70
CA LEU A 88 11.21 -7.01 2.18
C LEU A 88 11.50 -5.62 2.76
N ARG A 89 12.60 -4.97 2.34
CA ARG A 89 13.00 -3.67 2.89
C ARG A 89 12.03 -2.56 2.47
N PHE A 90 11.57 -2.59 1.22
CA PHE A 90 10.56 -1.66 0.71
C PHE A 90 9.22 -1.84 1.44
N VAL A 91 8.73 -3.07 1.57
CA VAL A 91 7.51 -3.40 2.30
C VAL A 91 7.58 -2.89 3.74
N LYS A 92 8.68 -3.16 4.46
CA LYS A 92 8.90 -2.67 5.83
C LYS A 92 8.84 -1.14 5.91
N LYS A 93 9.33 -0.42 4.89
CA LYS A 93 9.22 1.04 4.84
C LYS A 93 7.78 1.48 4.60
N ALA A 94 7.09 0.90 3.63
CA ALA A 94 5.72 1.28 3.28
C ALA A 94 4.71 1.04 4.43
N VAL A 95 4.79 -0.11 5.12
CA VAL A 95 3.88 -0.42 6.24
C VAL A 95 4.06 0.51 7.45
N ASN A 96 5.25 1.11 7.60
CA ASN A 96 5.55 2.07 8.66
C ASN A 96 5.39 3.54 8.23
N SER A 97 4.95 3.80 6.99
CA SER A 97 4.75 5.17 6.50
C SER A 97 3.54 5.86 7.16
N ASN A 98 3.41 7.16 6.95
CA ASN A 98 2.19 7.92 7.28
C ASN A 98 1.17 7.95 6.14
N GLN A 99 1.32 7.08 5.13
CA GLN A 99 0.51 7.07 3.90
C GLN A 99 -0.45 5.87 3.89
N PRO A 100 -1.73 6.05 4.28
CA PRO A 100 -2.71 4.95 4.24
C PRO A 100 -2.86 4.32 2.86
N GLN A 101 -2.75 5.14 1.80
CA GLN A 101 -2.83 4.72 0.40
C GLN A 101 -1.73 3.71 0.04
N ALA A 102 -0.49 3.97 0.46
CA ALA A 102 0.60 3.01 0.29
C ALA A 102 0.42 1.76 1.16
N LYS A 103 -0.09 1.90 2.40
CA LYS A 103 -0.29 0.76 3.31
C LYS A 103 -1.26 -0.27 2.78
N TRP A 104 -2.41 0.15 2.27
CA TRP A 104 -3.40 -0.82 1.76
C TRP A 104 -2.89 -1.52 0.49
N GLN A 105 -2.15 -0.81 -0.38
CA GLN A 105 -1.56 -1.40 -1.58
C GLN A 105 -0.49 -2.44 -1.22
N VAL A 106 0.39 -2.11 -0.28
CA VAL A 106 1.40 -3.07 0.22
C VAL A 106 0.75 -4.24 0.96
N ALA A 107 -0.43 -4.06 1.56
CA ALA A 107 -1.18 -5.17 2.14
C ALA A 107 -1.59 -6.21 1.08
N GLU A 108 -2.12 -5.81 -0.09
CA GLU A 108 -2.41 -6.76 -1.18
C GLU A 108 -1.15 -7.30 -1.84
N LEU A 109 -0.07 -6.52 -1.92
CA LEU A 109 1.24 -7.05 -2.34
C LEU A 109 1.63 -8.26 -1.47
N LEU A 110 1.57 -8.10 -0.14
CA LEU A 110 1.85 -9.17 0.82
C LEU A 110 0.91 -10.38 0.68
N GLY A 111 -0.29 -10.20 0.14
CA GLY A 111 -1.22 -11.28 -0.17
C GLY A 111 -0.89 -12.06 -1.44
N LYS A 112 -0.06 -11.49 -2.33
CA LYS A 112 0.31 -12.08 -3.64
C LYS A 112 1.72 -12.63 -3.69
N VAL A 113 2.66 -11.99 -3.01
CA VAL A 113 4.09 -12.37 -3.05
C VAL A 113 4.54 -13.02 -1.76
N ASP A 114 5.58 -13.85 -1.85
CA ASP A 114 6.24 -14.38 -0.66
C ASP A 114 7.32 -13.41 -0.17
N VAL A 115 7.16 -12.94 1.05
CA VAL A 115 8.05 -11.99 1.73
C VAL A 115 8.20 -12.48 3.16
N GLU A 116 9.44 -12.46 3.66
CA GLU A 116 9.74 -12.85 5.03
C GLU A 116 8.80 -12.15 6.03
N ASN A 117 8.18 -12.93 6.93
CA ASN A 117 7.24 -12.46 7.94
C ASN A 117 5.97 -11.77 7.38
N ARG A 118 5.55 -12.07 6.14
CA ARG A 118 4.34 -11.46 5.54
C ARG A 118 3.07 -11.61 6.40
N GLU A 119 2.87 -12.74 7.06
CA GLU A 119 1.74 -12.93 8.00
C GLU A 119 1.79 -11.90 9.13
N GLN A 120 2.92 -11.77 9.81
CA GLN A 120 3.07 -10.84 10.94
C GLN A 120 2.94 -9.38 10.49
N LEU A 121 3.44 -9.03 9.31
CA LEU A 121 3.27 -7.70 8.73
C LEU A 121 1.80 -7.37 8.48
N LEU A 122 1.02 -8.32 7.93
CA LEU A 122 -0.42 -8.16 7.75
C LEU A 122 -1.17 -8.04 9.08
N VAL A 123 -0.84 -8.87 10.07
CA VAL A 123 -1.42 -8.79 11.42
C VAL A 123 -1.13 -7.44 12.07
N ASN A 124 0.09 -6.90 11.89
CA ASN A 124 0.44 -5.59 12.40
C ASN A 124 -0.36 -4.47 11.73
N LEU A 125 -0.55 -4.53 10.40
CA LEU A 125 -1.39 -3.55 9.68
C LEU A 125 -2.82 -3.55 10.21
N ILE A 126 -3.40 -4.72 10.50
CA ILE A 126 -4.78 -4.82 11.03
C ILE A 126 -4.89 -4.20 12.43
N ASN A 127 -3.89 -4.45 13.30
CA ASN A 127 -3.97 -4.08 14.71
C ASN A 127 -3.50 -2.66 15.03
N ARG A 128 -2.66 -2.04 14.18
CA ARG A 128 -1.97 -0.77 14.50
C ARG A 128 -2.48 0.45 13.75
N THR A 129 -3.37 0.27 12.77
CA THR A 129 -3.96 1.39 12.03
C THR A 129 -5.35 1.71 12.55
N ASP A 130 -5.78 2.97 12.45
CA ASP A 130 -7.18 3.34 12.65
C ASP A 130 -7.97 3.38 11.33
N ASP A 131 -7.28 3.23 10.19
CA ASP A 131 -7.89 3.23 8.88
C ASP A 131 -8.57 1.88 8.58
N ASN A 132 -9.90 1.88 8.54
CA ASN A 132 -10.68 0.67 8.28
C ASN A 132 -10.46 0.09 6.88
N TYR A 133 -10.12 0.92 5.89
CA TYR A 133 -9.81 0.45 4.54
C TYR A 133 -8.49 -0.32 4.52
N VAL A 134 -7.46 0.18 5.21
CA VAL A 134 -6.20 -0.56 5.41
C VAL A 134 -6.44 -1.87 6.15
N LYS A 135 -7.23 -1.87 7.24
CA LYS A 135 -7.60 -3.11 7.97
C LYS A 135 -8.27 -4.12 7.04
N ARG A 136 -9.18 -3.68 6.17
CA ARG A 136 -9.90 -4.54 5.23
C ARG A 136 -8.97 -5.19 4.20
N ARG A 137 -8.19 -4.41 3.42
CA ARG A 137 -7.26 -4.99 2.41
C ARG A 137 -6.20 -5.88 3.08
N ALA A 138 -5.76 -5.56 4.31
CA ALA A 138 -4.85 -6.41 5.09
C ALA A 138 -5.49 -7.71 5.58
N LEU A 139 -6.72 -7.68 6.11
CA LEU A 139 -7.44 -8.88 6.55
C LEU A 139 -7.80 -9.81 5.38
N LEU A 140 -8.19 -9.25 4.24
CA LEU A 140 -8.39 -10.01 3.01
C LEU A 140 -7.10 -10.69 2.54
N SER A 141 -5.99 -9.98 2.56
CA SER A 141 -4.68 -10.53 2.20
C SER A 141 -4.23 -11.61 3.18
N LEU A 142 -4.47 -11.41 4.48
CA LEU A 142 -4.21 -12.42 5.50
C LEU A 142 -5.02 -13.69 5.26
N SER A 143 -6.27 -13.59 4.78
CA SER A 143 -7.08 -14.78 4.44
C SER A 143 -6.48 -15.62 3.30
N LYS A 144 -5.71 -15.00 2.40
CA LYS A 144 -4.96 -15.69 1.33
C LYS A 144 -3.67 -16.33 1.85
N VAL A 145 -3.01 -15.67 2.81
CA VAL A 145 -1.72 -16.09 3.38
C VAL A 145 -1.88 -17.16 4.47
N ASN A 146 -2.81 -16.95 5.40
CA ASN A 146 -3.14 -17.84 6.51
C ASN A 146 -4.62 -17.68 6.89
N GLN A 147 -5.45 -18.53 6.30
CA GLN A 147 -6.90 -18.52 6.52
C GLN A 147 -7.27 -18.72 7.99
N THR A 148 -6.58 -19.60 8.73
CA THR A 148 -6.85 -19.85 10.15
C THR A 148 -6.65 -18.59 10.99
N LYS A 149 -5.51 -17.90 10.80
CA LYS A 149 -5.22 -16.64 11.50
C LYS A 149 -6.18 -15.53 11.10
N ALA A 150 -6.57 -15.48 9.82
CA ALA A 150 -7.56 -14.52 9.33
C ALA A 150 -8.93 -14.73 9.99
N VAL A 151 -9.39 -15.97 10.14
CA VAL A 151 -10.65 -16.31 10.82
C VAL A 151 -10.60 -15.88 12.30
N GLU A 152 -9.51 -16.18 13.00
CA GLU A 152 -9.30 -15.76 14.40
C GLU A 152 -9.45 -14.24 14.56
N ILE A 153 -8.82 -13.47 13.67
CA ILE A 153 -8.88 -12.00 13.72
C ILE A 153 -10.26 -11.49 13.30
N ALA A 154 -10.85 -12.05 12.24
CA ALA A 154 -12.16 -11.65 11.70
C ALA A 154 -13.28 -11.77 12.75
N GLN A 155 -13.20 -12.72 13.69
CA GLN A 155 -14.17 -12.84 14.79
C GLN A 155 -14.33 -11.54 15.59
N LYS A 156 -13.26 -10.76 15.76
CA LYS A 156 -13.27 -9.49 16.50
C LYS A 156 -14.11 -8.41 15.82
N PHE A 157 -14.28 -8.51 14.50
CA PHE A 157 -14.92 -7.50 13.66
C PHE A 157 -16.35 -7.88 13.21
N LEU A 158 -16.90 -9.02 13.65
CA LEU A 158 -18.25 -9.47 13.27
C LEU A 158 -19.38 -8.52 13.69
N LYS A 159 -19.11 -7.67 14.68
CA LYS A 159 -20.01 -6.64 15.20
C LYS A 159 -19.44 -5.22 15.05
N ASP A 160 -18.45 -5.04 14.16
CA ASP A 160 -17.83 -3.74 13.94
C ASP A 160 -18.85 -2.71 13.42
N LYS A 161 -18.62 -1.44 13.78
CA LYS A 161 -19.43 -0.30 13.33
C LYS A 161 -19.21 -0.04 11.84
N ASP A 162 -18.00 -0.29 11.34
CA ASP A 162 -17.69 -0.22 9.93
C ASP A 162 -18.40 -1.36 9.15
N PRO A 163 -19.34 -1.02 8.25
CA PRO A 163 -20.16 -2.03 7.58
C PRO A 163 -19.32 -2.94 6.66
N PHE A 164 -18.25 -2.42 6.07
CA PHE A 164 -17.40 -3.16 5.13
C PHE A 164 -16.46 -4.12 5.86
N LEU A 165 -15.84 -3.69 6.96
CA LEU A 165 -14.99 -4.54 7.79
C LEU A 165 -15.81 -5.67 8.43
N LYS A 166 -17.04 -5.37 8.87
CA LYS A 166 -18.01 -6.38 9.32
C LYS A 166 -18.38 -7.37 8.20
N LEU A 167 -18.64 -6.89 6.99
CA LEU A 167 -18.99 -7.75 5.84
C LEU A 167 -17.85 -8.71 5.50
N VAL A 168 -16.64 -8.17 5.28
CA VAL A 168 -15.43 -8.97 4.99
C VAL A 168 -15.19 -10.02 6.07
N SER A 169 -15.36 -9.64 7.34
CA SER A 169 -15.15 -10.56 8.45
C SER A 169 -16.15 -11.71 8.45
N LYS A 170 -17.44 -11.43 8.16
CA LYS A 170 -18.45 -12.47 7.99
C LYS A 170 -18.09 -13.41 6.84
N GLU A 171 -17.63 -12.89 5.70
CA GLU A 171 -17.22 -13.71 4.56
C GLU A 171 -16.04 -14.63 4.91
N ILE A 172 -15.00 -14.09 5.55
CA ILE A 172 -13.82 -14.87 5.95
C ILE A 172 -14.21 -15.99 6.91
N THR A 173 -15.05 -15.71 7.93
CA THR A 173 -15.48 -16.72 8.90
C THR A 173 -16.40 -17.80 8.33
N LYS A 174 -17.06 -17.56 7.18
CA LYS A 174 -17.91 -18.54 6.51
C LYS A 174 -17.13 -19.50 5.61
N ARG A 175 -15.95 -19.10 5.15
CA ARG A 175 -15.08 -19.96 4.33
C ARG A 175 -14.58 -21.10 5.20
N LYS A 176 -14.84 -22.34 4.79
CA LYS A 176 -14.30 -23.53 5.46
C LYS A 176 -12.76 -23.51 5.33
N VAL A 177 -12.07 -23.75 6.43
CA VAL A 177 -10.61 -23.90 6.51
C VAL A 177 -10.23 -25.30 6.04
#